data_AF-A0A4Q4MAB2-F1
#
_entry.id   AF-A0A4Q4MAB2-F1
#
_cell.length_a   1.000
_cell.length_b   1.000
_cell.length_c   1.000
_cell.angle_alpha   90.00
_cell.angle_beta   90.00
_cell.angle_gamma   90.00
#
_symmetry.space_group_name_H-M   'P 1'
#
loop_
_entity.id
_entity.type
_entity.pdbx_description
1 polymer ?
#
loop_
_entity_poly.entity_id
_entity_poly.type
_entity_poly.pdbx_seq_one_letter_code
_entity_poly.pdbx_strand_id
1 'polypeptide(L)'
;MSTPADESPALSLCPQREHLVAFAGDLRAIKVRLAPRDSSPGFRYIPYELLRSISNRSLPTCPGEGKPVPEIWLSKMHCLDVLDLFVQWVYTGEYTELSGSVVSLGLANDVPDLKMDVNRQKPKTMDWAVKAAILAWLLGDELRVAEFQNYAMARLFAAFTRPSEKPQLTPALYDYVFAISNMTSKLDTAMEHLVVRNWGDASVVDQEDLQLWISRITRLDTFRDRFFKESLLSLDQRREKALVAKDYFYGGLP
;
A
#
# COMPACT_ATOMS: atom_id res chain seq x y z
N MET A 1 50.56 -10.62 4.20
CA MET A 1 49.46 -11.59 4.36
C MET A 1 48.22 -10.78 4.68
N SER A 2 47.43 -10.49 3.66
CA SER A 2 46.27 -9.60 3.76
C SER A 2 45.01 -10.47 3.81
N THR A 3 44.27 -10.38 4.90
CA THR A 3 42.91 -10.90 5.05
C THR A 3 41.97 -10.16 4.10
N PRO A 4 41.10 -10.84 3.33
CA PRO A 4 40.13 -10.16 2.50
C PRO A 4 39.01 -9.57 3.38
N ALA A 5 38.53 -8.42 2.94
CA ALA A 5 37.45 -7.67 3.55
C ALA A 5 36.13 -8.45 3.53
N ASP A 6 35.30 -8.21 4.56
CA ASP A 6 33.87 -8.46 4.57
C ASP A 6 33.22 -7.77 3.38
N GLU A 7 33.17 -8.46 2.23
CA GLU A 7 32.19 -8.16 1.20
C GLU A 7 30.85 -8.68 1.69
N SER A 8 30.01 -7.75 2.18
CA SER A 8 28.57 -7.98 2.27
C SER A 8 28.09 -8.55 0.94
N PRO A 9 27.33 -9.67 0.90
CA PRO A 9 26.90 -10.21 -0.37
C PRO A 9 25.99 -9.17 -1.03
N ALA A 10 26.51 -8.56 -2.09
CA ALA A 10 25.75 -7.66 -2.92
C ALA A 10 24.53 -8.42 -3.42
N LEU A 11 23.35 -7.94 -3.02
CA LEU A 11 22.01 -8.21 -3.57
C LEU A 11 21.90 -7.88 -5.08
N SER A 12 23.03 -7.73 -5.78
CA SER A 12 23.08 -7.52 -7.21
C SER A 12 22.56 -8.77 -7.88
N LEU A 13 21.39 -8.64 -8.52
CA LEU A 13 20.76 -9.61 -9.43
C LEU A 13 19.91 -10.67 -8.70
N CYS A 14 18.70 -10.31 -8.26
CA CYS A 14 17.61 -11.27 -8.15
C CYS A 14 16.59 -11.04 -9.28
N PRO A 15 16.80 -11.58 -10.51
CA PRO A 15 15.83 -11.46 -11.59
C PRO A 15 14.59 -12.36 -11.40
N GLN A 16 14.60 -13.26 -10.42
CA GLN A 16 13.48 -14.16 -10.12
C GLN A 16 13.36 -14.32 -8.60
N ARG A 17 12.12 -14.21 -8.11
CA ARG A 17 11.66 -14.16 -6.70
C ARG A 17 11.98 -15.41 -5.85
N GLU A 18 12.97 -16.22 -6.20
CA GLU A 18 13.14 -17.58 -5.66
C GLU A 18 13.96 -17.65 -4.36
N HIS A 19 14.66 -16.59 -3.94
CA HIS A 19 15.60 -16.67 -2.82
C HIS A 19 15.34 -15.76 -1.60
N LEU A 20 14.26 -14.98 -1.57
CA LEU A 20 13.96 -14.08 -0.43
C LEU A 20 13.04 -14.69 0.63
N VAL A 21 12.75 -16.00 0.56
CA VAL A 21 11.88 -16.67 1.52
C VAL A 21 12.75 -17.49 2.46
N ALA A 22 12.70 -17.18 3.76
CA ALA A 22 13.26 -18.05 4.78
C ALA A 22 12.70 -19.46 4.55
N PHE A 23 13.57 -20.45 4.35
CA PHE A 23 13.15 -21.81 4.05
C PHE A 23 12.32 -22.35 5.21
N ALA A 24 11.36 -23.24 4.95
CA ALA A 24 10.55 -23.88 5.99
C ALA A 24 11.38 -24.67 7.04
N GLY A 25 12.69 -24.86 6.80
CA GLY A 25 13.65 -25.43 7.74
C GLY A 25 14.37 -24.43 8.65
N ASP A 26 14.17 -23.12 8.46
CA ASP A 26 14.68 -22.10 9.38
C ASP A 26 13.73 -21.99 10.58
N LEU A 27 14.11 -22.63 11.68
CA LEU A 27 13.36 -22.72 12.95
C LEU A 27 13.02 -21.35 13.58
N ARG A 28 13.46 -20.25 12.96
CA ARG A 28 13.23 -18.87 13.38
C ARG A 28 12.33 -18.08 12.43
N ALA A 29 11.57 -18.73 11.55
CA ALA A 29 10.60 -18.05 10.69
C ALA A 29 9.20 -18.00 11.31
N ILE A 30 8.42 -16.98 10.95
CA ILE A 30 6.97 -16.90 11.17
C ILE A 30 6.26 -17.00 9.82
N LYS A 31 5.17 -17.75 9.78
CA LYS A 31 4.36 -17.90 8.58
C LYS A 31 3.26 -16.84 8.56
N VAL A 32 3.31 -15.95 7.56
CA VAL A 32 2.31 -14.91 7.35
C VAL A 32 1.33 -15.40 6.28
N ARG A 33 0.07 -15.61 6.67
CA ARG A 33 -1.00 -16.12 5.80
C ARG A 33 -2.00 -15.02 5.45
N LEU A 34 -2.45 -15.04 4.19
CA LEU A 34 -3.58 -14.24 3.74
C LEU A 34 -4.91 -14.80 4.28
N ALA A 35 -5.92 -13.97 4.46
CA ALA A 35 -7.26 -14.43 4.80
C ALA A 35 -7.80 -15.32 3.67
N PRO A 36 -8.40 -16.49 3.99
CA PRO A 36 -8.94 -17.38 2.99
C PRO A 36 -10.11 -16.70 2.30
N ARG A 37 -10.03 -16.54 0.97
CA ARG A 37 -11.16 -16.07 0.15
C ARG A 37 -11.84 -17.22 -0.57
N ASP A 38 -11.08 -18.13 -1.19
CA ASP A 38 -11.56 -19.40 -1.73
C ASP A 38 -10.34 -20.25 -2.07
N SER A 39 -10.16 -21.41 -1.41
CA SER A 39 -9.05 -22.37 -1.54
C SER A 39 -7.62 -21.87 -1.21
N SER A 40 -6.87 -22.71 -0.49
CA SER A 40 -5.45 -22.58 -0.06
C SER A 40 -4.90 -21.14 0.05
N PRO A 41 -5.04 -20.46 1.21
CA PRO A 41 -4.53 -19.11 1.38
C PRO A 41 -3.02 -19.07 1.16
N GLY A 42 -2.59 -18.18 0.25
CA GLY A 42 -1.19 -17.90 -0.01
C GLY A 42 -0.46 -17.45 1.26
N PHE A 43 0.83 -17.75 1.34
CA PHE A 43 1.64 -17.42 2.51
C PHE A 43 3.10 -17.11 2.13
N ARG A 44 3.78 -16.43 3.06
CA ARG A 44 5.24 -16.24 3.05
C ARG A 44 5.81 -16.53 4.42
N TYR A 45 7.06 -17.00 4.44
CA TYR A 45 7.86 -17.09 5.65
C TYR A 45 8.70 -15.84 5.78
N ILE A 46 8.67 -15.24 6.97
CA ILE A 46 9.44 -14.04 7.31
C ILE A 46 10.25 -14.37 8.56
N PRO A 47 11.54 -13.98 8.66
CA PRO A 47 12.30 -14.21 9.89
C PRO A 47 11.62 -13.54 11.09
N TYR A 48 11.44 -14.29 12.18
CA TYR A 48 10.73 -13.88 13.38
C TYR A 48 11.35 -12.66 14.03
N GLU A 49 12.68 -12.68 14.24
CA GLU A 49 13.41 -11.56 14.85
C GLU A 49 13.35 -10.31 13.98
N LEU A 50 13.36 -10.49 12.65
CA LEU A 50 13.24 -9.38 11.72
C LEU A 50 11.85 -8.74 11.83
N LEU A 51 10.78 -9.53 11.75
CA LEU A 51 9.42 -9.02 11.92
C LEU A 51 9.24 -8.41 13.32
N ARG A 52 9.75 -9.03 14.37
CA ARG A 52 9.70 -8.53 15.76
C ARG A 52 10.40 -7.19 15.92
N SER A 53 11.51 -6.97 15.23
CA SER A 53 12.28 -5.71 15.33
C SER A 53 11.56 -4.51 14.70
N ILE A 54 10.74 -4.74 13.68
CA ILE A 54 10.07 -3.68 12.90
C ILE A 54 8.56 -3.56 13.18
N SER A 55 7.97 -4.56 13.82
CA SER A 55 6.53 -4.67 14.06
C SER A 55 6.19 -4.42 15.53
N ASN A 56 5.23 -3.51 15.77
CA ASN A 56 4.59 -3.35 17.07
C ASN A 56 3.43 -4.33 17.30
N ARG A 57 3.24 -5.31 16.41
CA ARG A 57 2.19 -6.32 16.54
C ARG A 57 2.59 -7.31 17.62
N SER A 58 1.62 -7.76 18.43
CA SER A 58 1.84 -8.91 19.30
C SER A 58 2.06 -10.15 18.43
N LEU A 59 3.31 -10.61 18.35
CA LEU A 59 3.67 -11.81 17.63
C LEU A 59 3.58 -13.04 18.54
N PRO A 60 3.13 -14.20 18.03
CA PRO A 60 3.21 -15.46 18.76
C PRO A 60 4.66 -15.76 19.17
N THR A 61 4.87 -16.38 20.32
CA THR A 61 6.22 -16.76 20.77
C THR A 61 6.83 -17.76 19.79
N CYS A 62 8.10 -17.53 19.39
CA CYS A 62 8.83 -18.50 18.58
C CYS A 62 8.90 -19.84 19.36
N PRO A 63 8.31 -20.92 18.84
CA PRO A 63 8.28 -22.16 19.56
C PRO A 63 9.64 -22.86 19.44
N GLY A 64 10.06 -23.54 20.50
CA GLY A 64 11.32 -24.30 20.51
C GLY A 64 11.32 -25.46 19.51
N GLU A 65 12.47 -26.11 19.35
CA GLU A 65 12.66 -27.24 18.42
C GLU A 65 11.54 -28.29 18.49
N GLY A 66 11.10 -28.77 17.32
CA GLY A 66 10.08 -29.82 17.20
C GLY A 66 8.61 -29.35 17.28
N LYS A 67 8.36 -28.05 17.46
CA LYS A 67 7.00 -27.46 17.45
C LYS A 67 6.65 -26.84 16.08
N PRO A 68 5.35 -26.71 15.75
CA PRO A 68 4.92 -26.13 14.47
C PRO A 68 5.34 -24.67 14.36
N VAL A 69 5.72 -24.24 13.15
CA VAL A 69 6.06 -22.84 12.84
C VAL A 69 4.89 -21.93 13.25
N PRO A 70 5.15 -20.83 13.98
CA PRO A 70 4.09 -19.93 14.40
C PRO A 70 3.47 -19.27 13.17
N GLU A 71 2.14 -19.10 13.19
CA GLU A 71 1.39 -18.52 12.07
C GLU A 71 0.65 -17.24 12.51
N ILE A 72 0.64 -16.22 11.64
CA ILE A 72 -0.25 -15.07 11.77
C ILE A 72 -1.13 -14.95 10.54
N TRP A 73 -2.37 -14.52 10.77
CA TRP A 73 -3.36 -14.29 9.73
C TRP A 73 -3.51 -12.79 9.46
N LEU A 74 -3.55 -12.46 8.18
CA LEU A 74 -3.89 -11.15 7.65
C LEU A 74 -5.36 -11.16 7.27
N SER A 75 -6.19 -10.61 8.14
CA SER A 75 -7.64 -10.49 8.02
C SER A 75 -8.09 -9.53 6.93
N LYS A 76 -7.30 -8.48 6.63
CA LYS A 76 -7.66 -7.46 5.63
C LYS A 76 -6.94 -7.66 4.29
N MET A 77 -5.90 -8.50 4.24
CA MET A 77 -5.09 -8.72 3.04
C MET A 77 -5.43 -10.03 2.32
N HIS A 78 -5.66 -9.92 1.01
CA HIS A 78 -5.94 -11.05 0.12
C HIS A 78 -4.99 -11.13 -1.07
N CYS A 79 -3.94 -10.30 -1.11
CA CYS A 79 -3.02 -10.22 -2.22
C CYS A 79 -1.63 -10.72 -1.83
N LEU A 80 -1.16 -11.77 -2.52
CA LEU A 80 0.17 -12.32 -2.31
C LEU A 80 1.28 -11.44 -2.89
N ASP A 81 1.01 -10.71 -3.98
CA ASP A 81 2.00 -9.80 -4.56
C ASP A 81 2.38 -8.68 -3.60
N VAL A 82 1.45 -8.17 -2.80
CA VAL A 82 1.75 -7.12 -1.81
C VAL A 82 2.57 -7.67 -0.65
N LEU A 83 2.35 -8.94 -0.29
CA LEU A 83 3.20 -9.62 0.67
C LEU A 83 4.62 -9.83 0.11
N ASP A 84 4.77 -10.08 -1.18
CA ASP A 84 6.08 -10.10 -1.86
C ASP A 84 6.77 -8.74 -1.80
N LEU A 85 6.04 -7.64 -2.00
CA LEU A 85 6.60 -6.28 -1.87
C LEU A 85 7.09 -6.01 -0.44
N PHE A 86 6.34 -6.46 0.57
CA PHE A 86 6.77 -6.33 1.96
C PHE A 86 8.04 -7.15 2.22
N VAL A 87 8.08 -8.40 1.77
CA VAL A 87 9.28 -9.25 1.91
C VAL A 87 10.47 -8.58 1.22
N GLN A 88 10.30 -8.09 0.00
CA GLN A 88 11.35 -7.36 -0.71
C GLN A 88 11.84 -6.16 0.12
N TRP A 89 10.93 -5.30 0.57
CA TRP A 89 11.26 -4.13 1.37
C TRP A 89 11.97 -4.48 2.67
N VAL A 90 11.55 -5.54 3.35
CA VAL A 90 12.19 -6.01 4.58
C VAL A 90 13.66 -6.38 4.37
N TYR A 91 14.02 -6.94 3.21
CA TYR A 91 15.40 -7.33 2.92
C TYR A 91 16.24 -6.23 2.28
N THR A 92 15.64 -5.33 1.51
CA THR A 92 16.40 -4.36 0.69
C THR A 92 16.13 -2.90 1.04
N GLY A 93 15.21 -2.61 1.96
CA GLY A 93 14.75 -1.26 2.30
C GLY A 93 13.87 -0.60 1.23
N GLU A 94 13.66 -1.27 0.10
CA GLU A 94 12.91 -0.78 -1.05
C GLU A 94 12.09 -1.92 -1.69
N TYR A 95 11.01 -1.60 -2.38
CA TYR A 95 10.32 -2.56 -3.25
C TYR A 95 10.11 -1.99 -4.65
N THR A 96 9.96 -2.89 -5.62
CA THR A 96 9.71 -2.52 -7.02
C THR A 96 8.36 -3.06 -7.47
N GLU A 97 7.49 -2.17 -7.95
CA GLU A 97 6.22 -2.57 -8.53
C GLU A 97 6.45 -3.18 -9.91
N LEU A 98 6.19 -4.48 -10.09
CA LEU A 98 6.34 -5.11 -11.40
C LEU A 98 5.26 -4.59 -12.37
N SER A 99 5.70 -4.17 -13.55
CA SER A 99 4.80 -3.82 -14.65
C SER A 99 3.95 -5.03 -15.03
N GLY A 100 2.62 -4.87 -15.01
CA GLY A 100 1.68 -5.93 -15.40
C GLY A 100 1.21 -6.85 -14.27
N SER A 101 1.54 -6.58 -13.00
CA SER A 101 0.92 -7.27 -11.86
C SER A 101 -0.57 -6.92 -11.78
N VAL A 102 -1.43 -7.95 -11.71
CA VAL A 102 -2.90 -7.80 -11.75
C VAL A 102 -3.49 -8.15 -10.39
N VAL A 103 -3.62 -7.16 -9.52
CA VAL A 103 -4.24 -7.35 -8.21
C VAL A 103 -5.61 -6.67 -8.19
N SER A 104 -6.65 -7.49 -7.99
CA SER A 104 -7.99 -7.00 -7.71
C SER A 104 -8.06 -6.45 -6.28
N LEU A 105 -8.51 -5.20 -6.14
CA LEU A 105 -8.81 -4.58 -4.86
C LEU A 105 -10.12 -5.16 -4.31
N GLY A 106 -10.15 -6.44 -3.92
CA GLY A 106 -11.19 -7.29 -3.28
C GLY A 106 -12.67 -6.87 -3.12
N LEU A 107 -13.01 -5.58 -3.03
CA LEU A 107 -14.33 -4.97 -3.19
C LEU A 107 -14.62 -4.57 -4.66
N ALA A 108 -13.60 -4.55 -5.51
CA ALA A 108 -13.63 -4.14 -6.92
C ALA A 108 -14.36 -5.11 -7.86
N ASN A 109 -14.79 -6.28 -7.39
CA ASN A 109 -15.59 -7.19 -8.21
C ASN A 109 -16.97 -6.60 -8.55
N ASP A 110 -17.45 -5.62 -7.76
CA ASP A 110 -18.74 -4.95 -7.94
C ASP A 110 -18.62 -3.52 -8.49
N VAL A 111 -17.42 -2.94 -8.55
CA VAL A 111 -17.19 -1.58 -9.07
C VAL A 111 -16.42 -1.63 -10.39
N PRO A 112 -17.10 -1.45 -11.54
CA PRO A 112 -16.49 -1.53 -12.88
C PRO A 112 -15.23 -0.67 -13.05
N ASP A 113 -15.17 0.49 -12.39
CA ASP A 113 -14.06 1.44 -12.52
C ASP A 113 -12.79 0.98 -11.80
N LEU A 114 -12.92 0.01 -10.89
CA LEU A 114 -11.80 -0.65 -10.23
C LEU A 114 -11.48 -2.03 -10.83
N LYS A 115 -12.34 -2.54 -11.72
CA LYS A 115 -12.11 -3.81 -12.42
C LYS A 115 -10.88 -3.70 -13.30
N MET A 116 -10.05 -4.73 -13.22
CA MET A 116 -8.92 -4.88 -14.10
C MET A 116 -9.35 -5.52 -15.41
N ASP A 117 -8.91 -4.95 -16.54
CA ASP A 117 -9.09 -5.58 -17.84
C ASP A 117 -8.16 -6.79 -17.92
N VAL A 118 -8.74 -7.98 -17.76
CA VAL A 118 -8.03 -9.27 -17.80
C VAL A 118 -7.46 -9.53 -19.20
N ASN A 119 -7.97 -8.83 -20.23
CA ASN A 119 -7.45 -8.86 -21.58
C ASN A 119 -6.57 -7.62 -21.82
N ARG A 120 -5.29 -7.85 -22.13
CA ARG A 120 -4.21 -6.85 -22.32
C ARG A 120 -4.41 -5.85 -23.48
N GLN A 121 -5.62 -5.36 -23.76
CA GLN A 121 -5.89 -4.59 -24.98
C GLN A 121 -6.39 -3.14 -24.81
N LYS A 122 -6.54 -2.60 -23.60
CA LYS A 122 -6.57 -1.13 -23.33
C LYS A 122 -6.55 -0.86 -21.82
N PRO A 123 -5.72 0.06 -21.28
CA PRO A 123 -5.76 0.37 -19.86
C PRO A 123 -7.02 1.19 -19.55
N LYS A 124 -8.10 0.51 -19.15
CA LYS A 124 -9.18 1.18 -18.39
C LYS A 124 -8.83 1.36 -16.91
N THR A 125 -7.62 0.99 -16.51
CA THR A 125 -7.27 0.65 -15.14
C THR A 125 -6.26 1.63 -14.56
N MET A 126 -6.57 2.17 -13.39
CA MET A 126 -5.66 2.90 -12.50
C MET A 126 -4.26 2.27 -12.42
N ASP A 127 -3.23 3.11 -12.37
CA ASP A 127 -1.82 2.70 -12.27
C ASP A 127 -1.63 1.70 -11.12
N TRP A 128 -0.99 0.58 -11.44
CA TRP A 128 -0.62 -0.46 -10.48
C TRP A 128 0.15 0.13 -9.30
N ALA A 129 0.98 1.14 -9.51
CA ALA A 129 1.76 1.76 -8.43
C ALA A 129 0.88 2.41 -7.35
N VAL A 130 -0.24 3.03 -7.73
CA VAL A 130 -1.20 3.60 -6.77
C VAL A 130 -1.84 2.49 -5.94
N LYS A 131 -2.30 1.42 -6.60
CA LYS A 131 -2.92 0.26 -5.93
C LYS A 131 -1.93 -0.44 -5.00
N ALA A 132 -0.71 -0.69 -5.47
CA ALA A 132 0.35 -1.34 -4.72
C ALA A 132 0.70 -0.53 -3.47
N ALA A 133 0.82 0.79 -3.59
CA ALA A 133 1.11 1.66 -2.46
C ALA A 133 -0.02 1.67 -1.41
N ILE A 134 -1.28 1.73 -1.84
CA ILE A 134 -2.44 1.64 -0.92
C ILE A 134 -2.45 0.30 -0.18
N LEU A 135 -2.30 -0.81 -0.91
CA LEU A 135 -2.29 -2.15 -0.31
C LEU A 135 -1.08 -2.36 0.60
N ALA A 136 0.11 -1.88 0.21
CA ALA A 136 1.31 -1.94 1.03
C ALA A 136 1.12 -1.16 2.33
N TRP A 137 0.52 0.02 2.26
CA TRP A 137 0.20 0.80 3.45
C TRP A 137 -0.74 0.04 4.39
N LEU A 138 -1.77 -0.63 3.87
CA LEU A 138 -2.71 -1.43 4.67
C LEU A 138 -2.06 -2.66 5.29
N LEU A 139 -1.15 -3.32 4.55
CA LEU A 139 -0.35 -4.40 5.09
C LEU A 139 0.51 -3.91 6.25
N GLY A 140 1.12 -2.72 6.11
CA GLY A 140 1.86 -2.08 7.18
C GLY A 140 1.00 -1.79 8.42
N ASP A 141 -0.24 -1.31 8.25
CA ASP A 141 -1.18 -1.11 9.37
C ASP A 141 -1.52 -2.43 10.08
N GLU A 142 -1.82 -3.49 9.31
CA GLU A 142 -2.19 -4.80 9.86
C GLU A 142 -0.99 -5.52 10.52
N LEU A 143 0.21 -5.33 10.00
CA LEU A 143 1.45 -5.80 10.61
C LEU A 143 2.00 -4.84 11.66
N ARG A 144 1.39 -3.65 11.87
CA ARG A 144 1.89 -2.61 12.77
C ARG A 144 3.36 -2.21 12.51
N VAL A 145 3.73 -2.09 11.24
CA VAL A 145 5.07 -1.70 10.77
C VAL A 145 5.00 -0.27 10.22
N ALA A 146 5.23 0.71 11.09
CA ALA A 146 5.09 2.14 10.77
C ALA A 146 6.03 2.59 9.65
N GLU A 147 7.27 2.12 9.64
CA GLU A 147 8.26 2.46 8.61
C GLU A 147 7.81 2.00 7.21
N PHE A 148 7.17 0.83 7.13
CA PHE A 148 6.61 0.34 5.88
C PHE A 148 5.39 1.15 5.44
N GLN A 149 4.53 1.59 6.38
CA GLN A 149 3.44 2.51 6.08
C GLN A 149 3.98 3.84 5.53
N ASN A 150 5.04 4.37 6.13
CA ASN A 150 5.68 5.62 5.69
C ASN A 150 6.29 5.47 4.30
N TYR A 151 6.99 4.35 4.05
CA TYR A 151 7.52 4.03 2.74
C TYR A 151 6.40 3.93 1.69
N ALA A 152 5.34 3.17 1.98
CA ALA A 152 4.19 3.04 1.09
C ALA A 152 3.49 4.38 0.82
N MET A 153 3.39 5.27 1.82
CA MET A 153 2.86 6.62 1.64
C MET A 153 3.75 7.46 0.70
N ALA A 154 5.07 7.37 0.83
CA ALA A 154 5.99 8.04 -0.11
C ALA A 154 5.82 7.49 -1.55
N ARG A 155 5.66 6.17 -1.69
CA ARG A 155 5.38 5.52 -2.99
C ARG A 155 4.05 5.97 -3.58
N LEU A 156 3.01 6.16 -2.76
CA LEU A 156 1.71 6.66 -3.20
C LEU A 156 1.82 8.06 -3.81
N PHE A 157 2.50 8.97 -3.12
CA PHE A 157 2.73 10.32 -3.62
C PHE A 157 3.53 10.31 -4.92
N ALA A 158 4.60 9.51 -4.99
CA ALA A 158 5.38 9.35 -6.21
C ALA A 158 4.54 8.80 -7.37
N ALA A 159 3.65 7.83 -7.12
CA ALA A 159 2.75 7.28 -8.13
C ALA A 159 1.82 8.35 -8.73
N PHE A 160 1.23 9.22 -7.89
CA PHE A 160 0.35 10.29 -8.38
C PHE A 160 1.06 11.39 -9.17
N THR A 161 2.39 11.48 -9.10
CA THR A 161 3.16 12.41 -9.96
C THR A 161 3.41 11.86 -11.36
N ARG A 162 3.16 10.56 -11.59
CA ARG A 162 3.36 9.94 -12.90
C ARG A 162 2.28 10.40 -13.87
N PRO A 163 2.64 10.70 -15.13
CA PRO A 163 1.66 10.93 -16.17
C PRO A 163 0.70 9.74 -16.31
N SER A 164 -0.59 10.03 -16.43
CA SER A 164 -1.63 9.02 -16.66
C SER A 164 -2.56 9.52 -17.77
N GLU A 165 -3.02 8.61 -18.61
CA GLU A 165 -4.01 8.90 -19.66
C GLU A 165 -5.42 9.14 -19.07
N LYS A 166 -5.63 8.77 -17.81
CA LYS A 166 -6.92 8.81 -17.12
C LYS A 166 -6.79 9.42 -15.72
N PRO A 167 -7.89 9.99 -15.18
CA PRO A 167 -7.92 10.42 -13.79
C PRO A 167 -7.56 9.27 -12.86
N GLN A 168 -6.63 9.53 -11.93
CA GLN A 168 -6.14 8.54 -10.98
C GLN A 168 -6.97 8.53 -9.68
N LEU A 169 -7.63 9.65 -9.37
CA LEU A 169 -8.49 9.81 -8.20
C LEU A 169 -9.96 9.72 -8.62
N THR A 170 -10.56 8.56 -8.40
CA THR A 170 -11.98 8.30 -8.68
C THR A 170 -12.78 8.18 -7.38
N PRO A 171 -14.11 8.42 -7.40
CA PRO A 171 -14.97 8.16 -6.25
C PRO A 171 -14.83 6.74 -5.71
N ALA A 172 -14.71 5.76 -6.62
CA ALA A 172 -14.54 4.36 -6.28
C ALA A 172 -13.25 4.07 -5.50
N LEU A 173 -12.14 4.69 -5.88
CA LEU A 173 -10.88 4.58 -5.15
C LEU A 173 -11.01 5.15 -3.74
N TYR A 174 -11.65 6.31 -3.62
CA TYR A 174 -11.86 6.97 -2.34
C TYR A 174 -12.71 6.09 -1.41
N ASP A 175 -13.81 5.51 -1.90
CA ASP A 175 -14.63 4.61 -1.09
C ASP A 175 -13.89 3.34 -0.69
N TYR A 176 -13.07 2.80 -1.59
CA TYR A 176 -12.23 1.66 -1.26
C TYR A 176 -11.31 1.98 -0.09
N VAL A 177 -10.52 3.05 -0.17
CA VAL A 177 -9.61 3.48 0.91
C VAL A 177 -10.36 3.77 2.20
N PHE A 178 -11.51 4.45 2.10
CA PHE A 178 -12.30 4.77 3.28
C PHE A 178 -12.90 3.54 3.96
N ALA A 179 -13.36 2.54 3.20
CA ALA A 179 -13.97 1.34 3.75
C ALA A 179 -12.96 0.42 4.44
N ILE A 180 -11.72 0.37 3.93
CA ILE A 180 -10.68 -0.55 4.42
C ILE A 180 -9.75 0.08 5.45
N SER A 181 -9.60 1.40 5.42
CA SER A 181 -8.88 2.15 6.44
C SER A 181 -9.83 2.53 7.57
N ASN A 182 -9.33 2.68 8.79
CA ASN A 182 -10.18 3.00 9.94
C ASN A 182 -10.59 4.50 9.92
N MET A 183 -11.38 4.94 8.93
CA MET A 183 -12.13 6.22 8.74
C MET A 183 -11.49 7.58 9.15
N THR A 184 -10.24 7.58 9.58
CA THR A 184 -9.44 8.71 10.10
C THR A 184 -7.95 8.41 9.98
N SER A 185 -7.61 7.44 9.14
CA SER A 185 -6.23 7.01 8.97
C SER A 185 -5.42 8.09 8.26
N LYS A 186 -4.09 8.07 8.43
CA LYS A 186 -3.21 8.96 7.66
C LYS A 186 -3.37 8.78 6.15
N LEU A 187 -3.72 7.56 5.70
CA LEU A 187 -4.05 7.27 4.30
C LEU A 187 -5.34 7.96 3.85
N ASP A 188 -6.39 7.88 4.64
CA ASP A 188 -7.68 8.52 4.34
C ASP A 188 -7.53 10.05 4.24
N THR A 189 -6.87 10.66 5.24
CA THR A 189 -6.57 12.10 5.21
C THR A 189 -5.69 12.50 4.01
N ALA A 190 -4.72 11.67 3.63
CA ALA A 190 -3.90 11.92 2.44
C ALA A 190 -4.75 11.91 1.16
N MET A 191 -5.67 10.95 1.02
CA MET A 191 -6.59 10.88 -0.11
C MET A 191 -7.51 12.09 -0.19
N GLU A 192 -8.09 12.52 0.93
CA GLU A 192 -8.89 13.76 1.00
C GLU A 192 -8.07 14.96 0.51
N HIS A 193 -6.85 15.14 1.02
CA HIS A 193 -6.00 16.26 0.62
C HIS A 193 -5.60 16.21 -0.85
N LEU A 194 -5.32 15.03 -1.40
CA LEU A 194 -5.03 14.84 -2.82
C LEU A 194 -6.22 15.22 -3.70
N VAL A 195 -7.44 14.85 -3.29
CA VAL A 195 -8.68 15.25 -3.99
C VAL A 195 -8.88 16.76 -3.93
N VAL A 196 -8.83 17.36 -2.74
CA VAL A 196 -9.04 18.81 -2.56
C VAL A 196 -8.04 19.65 -3.35
N ARG A 197 -6.75 19.29 -3.28
CA ARG A 197 -5.65 19.97 -3.97
C ARG A 197 -5.85 20.01 -5.49
N ASN A 198 -6.32 18.89 -6.05
CA ASN A 198 -6.43 18.71 -7.50
C ASN A 198 -7.85 18.89 -8.03
N TRP A 199 -8.78 19.35 -7.18
CA TRP A 199 -10.16 19.56 -7.60
C TRP A 199 -10.26 20.63 -8.68
N GLY A 200 -10.91 20.32 -9.80
CA GLY A 200 -10.91 21.14 -11.01
C GLY A 200 -9.90 20.71 -12.07
N ASP A 201 -8.98 19.79 -11.76
CA ASP A 201 -8.14 19.12 -12.75
C ASP A 201 -8.72 17.74 -13.11
N ALA A 202 -9.48 17.71 -14.22
CA ALA A 202 -10.12 16.49 -14.71
C ALA A 202 -9.13 15.42 -15.18
N SER A 203 -7.83 15.74 -15.37
CA SER A 203 -6.82 14.74 -15.68
C SER A 203 -6.34 13.97 -14.45
N VAL A 204 -6.61 14.49 -13.25
CA VAL A 204 -6.19 13.89 -11.97
C VAL A 204 -7.38 13.37 -11.18
N VAL A 205 -8.44 14.18 -11.06
CA VAL A 205 -9.67 13.84 -10.33
C VAL A 205 -10.80 13.63 -11.33
N ASP A 206 -11.37 12.43 -11.32
CA ASP A 206 -12.53 12.10 -12.14
C ASP A 206 -13.74 12.88 -11.63
N GLN A 207 -14.19 13.89 -12.36
CA GLN A 207 -15.33 14.74 -12.00
C GLN A 207 -16.58 14.44 -12.84
N GLU A 208 -16.62 13.31 -13.56
CA GLU A 208 -17.76 12.96 -14.41
C GLU A 208 -19.04 12.73 -13.60
N ASP A 209 -18.92 12.14 -12.40
CA ASP A 209 -20.04 11.95 -11.48
C ASP A 209 -19.91 12.82 -10.21
N LEU A 210 -20.39 14.06 -10.34
CA LEU A 210 -20.42 15.01 -9.22
C LEU A 210 -21.32 14.56 -8.07
N GLN A 211 -22.39 13.80 -8.33
CA GLN A 211 -23.30 13.35 -7.28
C GLN A 211 -22.61 12.34 -6.37
N LEU A 212 -21.79 11.45 -6.93
CA LEU A 212 -20.94 10.58 -6.14
C LEU A 212 -20.00 11.42 -5.27
N TRP A 213 -19.26 12.38 -5.83
CA TRP A 213 -18.37 13.21 -5.01
C TRP A 213 -19.06 13.98 -3.89
N ILE A 214 -20.23 14.58 -4.15
CA ILE A 214 -21.00 15.30 -3.13
C ILE A 214 -21.25 14.39 -1.93
N SER A 215 -21.72 13.16 -2.15
CA SER A 215 -21.96 12.21 -1.06
C SER A 215 -20.70 11.81 -0.29
N ARG A 216 -19.53 11.74 -0.94
CA ARG A 216 -18.24 11.43 -0.27
C ARG A 216 -17.72 12.61 0.54
N ILE A 217 -17.77 13.81 -0.04
CA ILE A 217 -17.32 15.07 0.59
C ILE A 217 -18.16 15.36 1.84
N THR A 218 -19.47 15.14 1.76
CA THR A 218 -20.40 15.39 2.87
C THR A 218 -20.44 14.27 3.92
N ARG A 219 -19.74 13.15 3.69
CA ARG A 219 -19.74 12.00 4.62
C ARG A 219 -19.02 12.30 5.93
N LEU A 220 -18.00 13.16 5.91
CA LEU A 220 -17.28 13.62 7.10
C LEU A 220 -17.29 15.14 7.15
N ASP A 221 -17.69 15.71 8.30
CA ASP A 221 -17.69 17.17 8.49
C ASP A 221 -16.29 17.77 8.26
N THR A 222 -15.23 17.08 8.71
CA THR A 222 -13.85 17.52 8.51
C THR A 222 -13.45 17.58 7.03
N PHE A 223 -13.91 16.63 6.22
CA PHE A 223 -13.64 16.65 4.78
C PHE A 223 -14.47 17.76 4.11
N ARG A 224 -15.76 17.84 4.42
CA ARG A 224 -16.67 18.86 3.90
C ARG A 224 -16.14 20.27 4.13
N ASP A 225 -15.79 20.59 5.38
CA ASP A 225 -15.37 21.92 5.78
C ASP A 225 -14.03 22.30 5.13
N ARG A 226 -13.11 21.34 5.02
CA ARG A 226 -11.84 21.52 4.30
C ARG A 226 -12.07 21.75 2.82
N PHE A 227 -12.92 20.93 2.19
CA PHE A 227 -13.22 21.03 0.77
C PHE A 227 -13.81 22.40 0.44
N PHE A 228 -14.82 22.86 1.20
CA PHE A 228 -15.42 24.18 0.98
C PHE A 228 -14.41 25.31 1.14
N LYS A 229 -13.62 25.30 2.22
CA LYS A 229 -12.60 26.32 2.46
C LYS A 229 -11.59 26.41 1.30
N GLU A 230 -11.05 25.27 0.88
CA GLU A 230 -10.01 25.24 -0.16
C GLU A 230 -10.60 25.46 -1.56
N SER A 231 -11.88 25.14 -1.80
CA SER A 231 -12.55 25.39 -3.08
C SER A 231 -12.74 26.87 -3.42
N LEU A 232 -12.56 27.77 -2.44
CA LEU A 232 -12.54 29.22 -2.65
C LEU A 232 -11.24 29.70 -3.33
N LEU A 233 -10.20 28.87 -3.34
CA LEU A 233 -8.92 29.15 -3.97
C LEU A 233 -8.88 28.60 -5.40
N SER A 234 -8.09 29.24 -6.27
CA SER A 234 -7.83 28.71 -7.61
C SER A 234 -7.06 27.37 -7.54
N LEU A 235 -7.05 26.62 -8.64
CA LEU A 235 -6.25 25.38 -8.73
C LEU A 235 -4.76 25.66 -8.49
N ASP A 236 -4.23 26.75 -9.07
CA ASP A 236 -2.82 27.13 -8.91
C ASP A 236 -2.51 27.49 -7.45
N GLN A 237 -3.36 28.28 -6.80
CA GLN A 237 -3.21 28.65 -5.38
C GLN A 237 -3.21 27.43 -4.46
N ARG A 238 -4.06 26.43 -4.72
CA ARG A 238 -4.04 25.17 -3.95
C ARG A 238 -2.77 24.35 -4.17
N ARG A 239 -2.14 24.49 -5.35
CA ARG A 239 -0.92 23.78 -5.71
C ARG A 239 0.35 24.45 -5.19
N GLU A 240 0.34 25.75 -4.92
CA GLU A 240 1.46 26.49 -4.33
C GLU A 240 1.96 25.88 -3.01
N LYS A 241 1.05 25.50 -2.12
CA LYS A 241 1.43 24.81 -0.88
C LYS A 241 1.84 23.39 -1.19
N ALA A 242 3.10 22.99 -1.02
CA ALA A 242 3.52 21.62 -1.28
C ALA A 242 2.74 20.59 -0.43
N LEU A 243 2.26 19.52 -1.06
CA LEU A 243 1.71 18.36 -0.35
C LEU A 243 2.85 17.35 -0.14
N VAL A 244 3.28 17.16 1.10
CA VAL A 244 4.46 16.35 1.42
C VAL A 244 4.04 15.04 2.08
N ALA A 245 4.50 13.91 1.56
CA ALA A 245 4.18 12.58 2.10
C ALA A 245 4.49 12.46 3.61
N LYS A 246 5.55 13.15 4.07
CA LYS A 246 5.99 13.18 5.48
C LYS A 246 4.92 13.68 6.46
N ASP A 247 3.98 14.52 6.02
CA ASP A 247 2.88 15.01 6.86
C ASP A 247 1.92 13.89 7.29
N TYR A 248 1.99 12.76 6.58
CA TYR A 248 1.14 11.58 6.77
C TYR A 248 1.91 10.38 7.34
N PHE A 249 3.15 10.57 7.78
CA PHE A 249 3.94 9.50 8.39
C PHE A 249 3.49 9.21 9.84
N TYR A 250 3.67 7.96 10.26
CA TYR A 250 3.54 7.53 11.65
C TYR A 250 4.90 7.52 12.33
N GLY A 251 4.94 8.07 13.55
CA GLY A 251 6.18 8.29 14.31
C GLY A 251 7.01 9.39 13.66
N GLY A 252 7.34 10.44 14.41
CA GLY A 252 8.37 11.36 13.97
C GLY A 252 9.66 10.57 13.78
N LEU A 253 10.31 10.69 12.63
CA LEU A 253 11.72 10.35 12.56
C LEU A 253 12.43 11.16 13.68
N PRO A 254 13.34 10.55 14.45
CA PRO A 254 14.23 11.32 15.30
C PRO A 254 14.99 12.41 14.50
#